data_AF-A0A971SNY3-F1
#
_entry.id   AF-A0A971SNY3-F1
#
_cell.length_a   1.000
_cell.length_b   1.000
_cell.length_c   1.000
_cell.angle_alpha   90.00
_cell.angle_beta   90.00
_cell.angle_gamma   90.00
#
_symmetry.space_group_name_H-M   'P 1'
#
loop_
_entity.id
_entity.type
_entity.pdbx_description
1 polymer ?
#
loop_
_entity_poly.entity_id
_entity_poly.type
_entity_poly.pdbx_seq_one_letter_code
_entity_poly.pdbx_strand_id
1 'polypeptide(L)'
;MYWEKPGPQNTENTIDLALKRGRELGLKHVVVASCSGDTALKVVNQGFDVTCVTHHVGFAGPGEDEMPMEARQELIRLGVKVLTSTHLLAGVDRAVRNQFGGVYPAEIIAQTLRMFGQGVKVAIEVAVMAKDAGMIPHDTEVISIGGTVSGADSAIVLLPAHSNRFWDTQIREIICMPRVKK
;
A
#
# COMPACT_ATOMS: atom_id res chain seq x y z
N MET A 1 15.35 -2.18 -8.91
CA MET A 1 14.98 -1.76 -10.29
C MET A 1 14.46 -0.31 -10.26
N TYR A 2 14.74 0.49 -11.29
CA TYR A 2 14.23 1.87 -11.37
C TYR A 2 13.45 2.11 -12.66
N TRP A 3 12.17 2.47 -12.56
CA TRP A 3 11.34 2.81 -13.72
C TRP A 3 11.67 4.20 -14.26
N GLU A 4 11.50 4.44 -15.56
CA GLU A 4 11.73 5.78 -16.10
C GLU A 4 10.71 6.80 -15.56
N LYS A 5 9.43 6.40 -15.53
CA LYS A 5 8.28 7.24 -15.15
C LYS A 5 7.36 6.53 -14.15
N PRO A 6 6.68 7.26 -13.26
CA PRO A 6 5.70 6.70 -12.34
C PRO A 6 4.41 6.27 -13.07
N GLY A 7 3.59 5.43 -12.42
CA GLY A 7 2.25 5.10 -12.89
C GLY A 7 2.00 3.66 -13.32
N PRO A 8 0.78 3.37 -13.83
CA PRO A 8 0.22 2.03 -13.96
C PRO A 8 0.92 1.16 -15.01
N GLN A 9 1.65 1.73 -15.96
CA GLN A 9 2.45 0.99 -16.94
C GLN A 9 3.49 0.07 -16.29
N ASN A 10 3.85 0.32 -15.04
CA ASN A 10 4.82 -0.47 -14.29
C ASN A 10 4.20 -1.62 -13.47
N THR A 11 2.86 -1.78 -13.50
CA THR A 11 2.14 -2.65 -12.54
C THR A 11 2.58 -4.10 -12.60
N GLU A 12 2.54 -4.72 -13.79
CA GLU A 12 2.90 -6.13 -13.97
C GLU A 12 4.35 -6.38 -13.53
N ASN A 13 5.29 -5.58 -14.06
CA ASN A 13 6.70 -5.71 -13.73
C ASN A 13 7.00 -5.45 -12.24
N THR A 14 6.23 -4.56 -11.59
CA THR A 14 6.34 -4.31 -10.15
C THR A 14 5.91 -5.52 -9.34
N ILE A 15 4.78 -6.13 -9.71
CA ILE A 15 4.27 -7.35 -9.07
C ILE A 15 5.26 -8.50 -9.28
N ASP A 16 5.75 -8.71 -10.50
CA ASP A 16 6.70 -9.78 -10.81
C ASP A 16 7.99 -9.67 -9.98
N LEU A 17 8.56 -8.47 -9.90
CA LEU A 17 9.75 -8.22 -9.08
C LEU A 17 9.48 -8.41 -7.59
N ALA A 18 8.33 -7.93 -7.10
CA ALA A 18 7.92 -8.06 -5.71
C ALA A 18 7.78 -9.53 -5.29
N LEU A 19 7.07 -10.32 -6.09
CA LEU A 19 6.85 -11.75 -5.83
C LEU A 19 8.12 -12.58 -6.02
N LYS A 20 8.94 -12.25 -7.01
CA LYS A 20 10.26 -12.87 -7.18
C LYS A 20 11.11 -12.65 -5.92
N ARG A 21 11.19 -11.41 -5.44
CA ARG A 21 11.97 -11.09 -4.24
C ARG A 21 11.40 -11.74 -2.98
N GLY A 22 10.07 -11.74 -2.84
CA GLY A 22 9.39 -12.45 -1.76
C GLY A 22 9.76 -13.93 -1.71
N ARG A 23 9.80 -14.60 -2.86
CA ARG A 23 10.25 -16.01 -2.96
C ARG A 23 11.72 -16.20 -2.61
N GLU A 24 12.61 -15.33 -3.09
CA GLU A 24 14.05 -15.38 -2.78
C GLU A 24 14.32 -15.24 -1.27
N LEU A 25 13.52 -14.45 -0.57
CA LEU A 25 13.63 -14.22 0.88
C LEU A 25 12.79 -15.20 1.72
N GLY A 26 12.00 -16.08 1.09
CA GLY A 26 11.10 -17.00 1.80
C GLY A 26 9.95 -16.29 2.55
N LEU A 27 9.57 -15.08 2.13
CA LEU A 27 8.47 -14.33 2.72
C LEU A 27 7.13 -14.93 2.30
N LYS A 28 6.13 -14.87 3.19
CA LYS A 28 4.80 -15.44 2.97
C LYS A 28 3.70 -14.42 2.72
N HIS A 29 3.90 -13.18 3.19
CA HIS A 29 2.84 -12.18 3.24
C HIS A 29 3.11 -11.03 2.26
N VAL A 30 2.08 -10.67 1.50
CA VAL A 30 2.09 -9.52 0.59
C VAL A 30 0.96 -8.58 0.98
N VAL A 31 1.30 -7.31 1.20
CA VAL A 31 0.34 -6.23 1.34
C VAL A 31 0.31 -5.46 0.02
N VAL A 32 -0.87 -5.23 -0.55
CA VAL A 32 -1.04 -4.55 -1.84
C VAL A 32 -2.07 -3.44 -1.71
N ALA A 33 -1.71 -2.23 -2.12
CA ALA A 33 -2.66 -1.14 -2.29
C ALA A 33 -3.47 -1.35 -3.57
N SER A 34 -4.81 -1.34 -3.48
CA SER A 34 -5.66 -1.42 -4.66
C SER A 34 -7.04 -0.82 -4.41
N CYS A 35 -7.37 0.27 -5.11
CA CYS A 35 -8.65 0.97 -4.95
C CYS A 35 -9.81 0.19 -5.60
N SER A 36 -9.67 -0.16 -6.89
CA SER A 36 -10.67 -0.94 -7.63
C SER A 36 -10.60 -2.46 -7.37
N GLY A 37 -9.46 -2.94 -6.86
CA GLY A 37 -9.15 -4.37 -6.71
C GLY A 37 -8.31 -4.96 -7.84
N ASP A 38 -8.15 -4.27 -8.97
CA ASP A 38 -7.45 -4.79 -10.16
C ASP A 38 -6.00 -5.20 -9.90
N THR A 39 -5.29 -4.41 -9.08
CA THR A 39 -3.89 -4.71 -8.71
C THR A 39 -3.83 -5.92 -7.78
N ALA A 40 -4.76 -6.02 -6.82
CA ALA A 40 -4.79 -7.15 -5.90
C ALA A 40 -5.12 -8.47 -6.63
N LEU A 41 -6.04 -8.46 -7.60
CA LEU A 41 -6.38 -9.63 -8.43
C LEU A 41 -5.19 -10.18 -9.22
N LYS A 42 -4.19 -9.35 -9.54
CA LYS A 42 -2.96 -9.80 -10.23
C LYS A 42 -1.96 -10.49 -9.29
N VAL A 43 -2.11 -10.30 -7.98
CA VAL A 43 -1.21 -10.83 -6.95
C VAL A 43 -1.71 -12.17 -6.38
N VAL A 44 -3.01 -12.46 -6.48
CA VAL A 44 -3.63 -13.70 -5.97
C VAL A 44 -3.10 -14.94 -6.70
N ASN A 45 -3.25 -16.12 -6.07
CA ASN A 45 -2.83 -17.42 -6.61
C ASN A 45 -1.32 -17.54 -6.92
N GLN A 46 -0.49 -16.67 -6.35
CA GLN A 46 0.97 -16.68 -6.52
C GLN A 46 1.72 -17.36 -5.38
N GLY A 47 1.01 -18.06 -4.48
CA GLY A 47 1.58 -18.75 -3.31
C GLY A 47 1.89 -17.84 -2.12
N PHE A 48 1.26 -16.66 -2.04
CA PHE A 48 1.39 -15.71 -0.93
C PHE A 48 0.05 -15.47 -0.24
N ASP A 49 0.10 -15.17 1.05
CA ASP A 49 -1.04 -14.65 1.81
C ASP A 49 -1.20 -13.16 1.50
N VAL A 50 -2.25 -12.82 0.76
CA VAL A 50 -2.46 -11.46 0.26
C VAL A 50 -3.38 -10.67 1.18
N THR A 51 -2.94 -9.47 1.55
CA THR A 51 -3.77 -8.43 2.18
C THR A 51 -3.92 -7.27 1.22
N CYS A 52 -5.13 -7.01 0.76
CA CYS A 52 -5.49 -5.86 -0.05
C CYS A 52 -5.93 -4.71 0.85
N VAL A 53 -5.31 -3.54 0.71
CA VAL A 53 -5.75 -2.31 1.38
C VAL A 53 -6.32 -1.37 0.32
N THR A 54 -7.59 -1.02 0.47
CA THR A 54 -8.29 -0.07 -0.42
C THR A 54 -8.54 1.26 0.30
N HIS A 55 -8.97 2.26 -0.45
CA HIS A 55 -9.37 3.55 0.10
C HIS A 55 -10.51 3.41 1.11
N HIS A 56 -10.58 4.33 2.07
CA HIS A 56 -11.74 4.43 2.94
C HIS A 56 -12.99 4.79 2.14
N VAL A 57 -14.15 4.27 2.54
CA VAL A 57 -15.44 4.75 2.04
C VAL A 57 -15.53 6.26 2.28
N GLY A 58 -15.98 7.02 1.29
CA GLY A 58 -15.99 8.48 1.37
C GLY A 58 -14.80 9.18 0.69
N PHE A 59 -13.80 8.46 0.17
CA PHE A 59 -12.62 9.08 -0.44
C PHE A 59 -12.94 9.81 -1.75
N ALA A 60 -13.64 9.13 -2.68
CA ALA A 60 -14.09 9.73 -3.94
C ALA A 60 -15.30 10.68 -3.75
N GLY A 61 -16.22 10.31 -2.87
CA GLY A 61 -17.41 11.08 -2.51
C GLY A 61 -18.14 10.47 -1.29
N PRO A 62 -18.99 11.22 -0.57
CA PRO A 62 -19.65 10.74 0.64
C PRO A 62 -20.43 9.43 0.43
N GLY A 63 -20.06 8.38 1.17
CA GLY A 63 -20.69 7.05 1.08
C GLY A 63 -20.24 6.20 -0.11
N GLU A 64 -19.37 6.71 -0.98
CA GLU A 64 -18.88 5.97 -2.14
C GLU A 64 -17.72 5.04 -1.74
N ASP A 65 -17.83 3.78 -2.16
CA ASP A 65 -16.76 2.79 -2.14
C ASP A 65 -16.23 2.61 -3.56
N GLU A 66 -14.94 2.89 -3.76
CA GLU A 66 -14.29 2.79 -5.08
C GLU A 66 -14.09 1.34 -5.54
N MET A 67 -14.16 0.37 -4.62
CA MET A 67 -14.08 -1.04 -4.96
C MET A 67 -15.49 -1.59 -5.26
N PRO A 68 -15.78 -2.02 -6.51
CA PRO A 68 -17.05 -2.66 -6.82
C PRO A 68 -17.29 -3.89 -5.94
N MET A 69 -18.54 -4.13 -5.58
CA MET A 69 -18.94 -5.26 -4.73
C MET A 69 -18.50 -6.60 -5.33
N GLU A 70 -18.59 -6.73 -6.66
CA GLU A 70 -18.20 -7.94 -7.40
C GLU A 70 -16.71 -8.22 -7.27
N ALA A 71 -15.87 -7.18 -7.41
CA ALA A 71 -14.42 -7.28 -7.27
C ALA A 71 -14.04 -7.63 -5.82
N ARG A 72 -14.70 -6.99 -4.84
CA ARG A 72 -14.49 -7.28 -3.42
C ARG A 72 -14.85 -8.73 -3.08
N GLN A 73 -15.99 -9.22 -3.55
CA GLN A 73 -16.41 -10.60 -3.33
C GLN A 73 -15.46 -11.59 -4.00
N GLU A 74 -14.97 -11.29 -5.20
CA GLU A 74 -13.99 -12.15 -5.86
C GLU A 74 -12.68 -12.24 -5.08
N LEU A 75 -12.14 -11.11 -4.62
CA LEU A 75 -10.94 -11.09 -3.77
C LEU A 75 -11.14 -11.94 -2.51
N ILE A 76 -12.28 -11.82 -1.83
CA ILE A 76 -12.59 -12.61 -0.63
C ILE A 76 -12.70 -14.10 -0.98
N ARG A 77 -13.35 -14.47 -2.09
CA ARG A 77 -13.43 -15.87 -2.57
C ARG A 77 -12.04 -16.46 -2.82
N LEU A 78 -11.12 -15.65 -3.31
CA LEU A 78 -9.71 -16.02 -3.55
C LEU A 78 -8.85 -16.01 -2.28
N GLY A 79 -9.44 -15.78 -1.11
CA GLY A 79 -8.75 -15.82 0.19
C GLY A 79 -8.01 -14.54 0.55
N VAL A 80 -8.23 -13.43 -0.18
CA VAL A 80 -7.61 -12.13 0.12
C VAL A 80 -8.29 -11.48 1.31
N LYS A 81 -7.48 -10.99 2.26
CA LYS A 81 -7.96 -10.13 3.34
C LYS A 81 -8.11 -8.72 2.80
N VAL A 82 -9.32 -8.17 2.77
CA VAL A 82 -9.58 -6.82 2.23
C VAL A 82 -9.81 -5.84 3.39
N LEU A 83 -8.95 -4.82 3.48
CA LEU A 83 -9.04 -3.74 4.47
C LEU A 83 -9.57 -2.45 3.83
N THR A 84 -10.63 -1.92 4.41
CA THR A 84 -11.17 -0.58 4.11
C THR A 84 -11.12 0.23 5.40
N SER A 85 -10.24 1.22 5.50
CA SER A 85 -10.04 2.01 6.71
C SER A 85 -9.41 3.36 6.40
N THR A 86 -9.47 4.29 7.36
CA THR A 86 -8.87 5.63 7.27
C THR A 86 -7.38 5.54 6.93
N HIS A 87 -6.92 6.38 5.99
CA HIS A 87 -5.50 6.44 5.65
C HIS A 87 -4.68 6.97 6.83
N LEU A 88 -3.71 6.18 7.29
CA LEU A 88 -2.90 6.49 8.45
C LEU A 88 -2.16 7.84 8.34
N LEU A 89 -1.53 8.12 7.20
CA LEU A 89 -0.73 9.35 7.01
C LEU A 89 -1.59 10.50 6.45
N ALA A 90 -2.85 10.55 6.86
CA ALA A 90 -3.77 11.63 6.55
C ALA A 90 -4.78 11.83 7.69
N GLY A 91 -5.51 10.79 8.07
CA GLY A 91 -6.41 10.80 9.23
C GLY A 91 -7.30 12.05 9.35
N VAL A 92 -7.46 12.51 10.58
CA VAL A 92 -8.15 13.77 10.89
C VAL A 92 -7.37 15.00 10.42
N ASP A 93 -6.04 14.92 10.34
CA ASP A 93 -5.17 16.02 9.86
C ASP A 93 -5.62 16.52 8.47
N ARG A 94 -6.07 15.62 7.59
CA ARG A 94 -6.64 16.00 6.28
C ARG A 94 -7.86 16.90 6.40
N ALA A 95 -8.76 16.61 7.35
CA ALA A 95 -9.95 17.43 7.58
C ALA A 95 -9.56 18.81 8.11
N VAL A 96 -8.60 18.88 9.04
CA VAL A 96 -8.08 20.15 9.56
C VAL A 96 -7.43 20.97 8.44
N ARG A 97 -6.61 20.36 7.59
CA ARG A 97 -6.03 21.02 6.41
C ARG A 97 -7.08 21.52 5.44
N ASN A 98 -8.11 20.74 5.14
CA ASN A 98 -9.16 21.14 4.21
C ASN A 98 -9.96 22.34 4.73
N GLN A 99 -10.24 22.38 6.04
CA GLN A 99 -11.04 23.43 6.68
C GLN A 99 -10.25 24.71 6.97
N PHE A 100 -9.01 24.56 7.44
CA PHE A 100 -8.22 25.67 8.00
C PHE A 100 -6.93 25.96 7.23
N GLY A 101 -6.57 25.14 6.24
CA GLY A 101 -5.26 25.18 5.60
C GLY A 101 -4.13 24.69 6.52
N GLY A 102 -2.89 24.95 6.12
CA GLY A 102 -1.69 24.62 6.90
C GLY A 102 -1.05 23.26 6.56
N VAL A 103 -0.15 22.82 7.43
CA VAL A 103 0.64 21.59 7.29
C VAL A 103 0.67 20.88 8.66
N TYR A 104 0.31 19.60 8.69
CA TYR A 104 0.11 18.83 9.92
C TYR A 104 1.01 17.59 9.97
N PRO A 105 1.34 17.06 11.17
CA PRO A 105 2.35 16.02 11.33
C PRO A 105 2.19 14.81 10.42
N ALA A 106 0.98 14.23 10.29
CA ALA A 106 0.78 13.05 9.45
C ALA A 106 1.08 13.34 7.97
N GLU A 107 0.68 14.51 7.50
CA GLU A 107 0.94 14.95 6.12
C GLU A 107 2.41 15.36 5.90
N ILE A 108 3.11 15.89 6.90
CA ILE A 108 4.57 16.12 6.83
C ILE A 108 5.28 14.80 6.56
N ILE A 109 4.98 13.78 7.36
CA ILE A 109 5.56 12.44 7.21
C ILE A 109 5.25 11.89 5.81
N ALA A 110 4.00 12.00 5.35
CA ALA A 110 3.60 11.59 4.01
C ALA A 110 4.40 12.31 2.92
N GLN A 111 4.60 13.63 3.02
CA GLN A 111 5.36 14.41 2.04
C GLN A 111 6.84 14.05 2.06
N THR A 112 7.43 13.79 3.23
CA THR A 112 8.80 13.30 3.35
C THR A 112 8.96 11.94 2.66
N LEU A 113 8.07 10.99 2.89
CA LEU A 113 8.12 9.68 2.23
C LEU A 113 7.92 9.79 0.70
N ARG A 114 7.10 10.75 0.24
CA ARG A 114 6.92 11.04 -1.19
C ARG A 114 8.17 11.54 -1.89
N MET A 115 9.24 11.89 -1.16
CA MET A 115 10.57 12.11 -1.77
C MET A 115 11.09 10.84 -2.47
N PHE A 116 10.67 9.66 -2.00
CA PHE A 116 10.93 8.37 -2.65
C PHE A 116 9.89 7.99 -3.72
N GLY A 117 8.83 8.80 -3.89
CA GLY A 117 7.70 8.55 -4.80
C GLY A 117 6.39 8.27 -4.05
N GLN A 118 5.26 8.42 -4.75
CA GLN A 118 3.95 8.14 -4.16
C GLN A 118 3.84 6.68 -3.73
N GLY A 119 4.28 5.75 -4.60
CA GLY A 119 4.18 4.32 -4.34
C GLY A 119 4.92 3.87 -3.09
N VAL A 120 6.12 4.38 -2.79
CA VAL A 120 6.87 4.03 -1.56
C VAL A 120 6.13 4.53 -0.32
N LYS A 121 5.62 5.77 -0.32
CA LYS A 121 4.78 6.28 0.77
C LYS A 121 3.57 5.37 0.99
N VAL A 122 2.87 5.03 -0.09
CA VAL A 122 1.67 4.18 -0.04
C VAL A 122 2.02 2.82 0.52
N ALA A 123 3.09 2.17 0.04
CA ALA A 123 3.52 0.86 0.50
C ALA A 123 3.82 0.84 2.02
N ILE A 124 4.44 1.89 2.57
CA ILE A 124 4.65 2.00 4.02
C ILE A 124 3.32 2.16 4.75
N GLU A 125 2.45 3.07 4.27
CA GLU A 125 1.17 3.38 4.90
C GLU A 125 0.26 2.15 4.98
N VAL A 126 0.08 1.42 3.87
CA VAL A 126 -0.83 0.27 3.83
C VAL A 126 -0.30 -0.91 4.65
N ALA A 127 1.02 -1.08 4.75
CA ALA A 127 1.61 -2.12 5.58
C ALA A 127 1.35 -1.88 7.07
N VAL A 128 1.47 -0.62 7.54
CA VAL A 128 1.14 -0.26 8.93
C VAL A 128 -0.37 -0.35 9.18
N MET A 129 -1.20 0.08 8.23
CA MET A 129 -2.66 -0.10 8.34
C MET A 129 -3.05 -1.58 8.45
N ALA A 130 -2.48 -2.44 7.61
CA ALA A 130 -2.69 -3.89 7.67
C ALA A 130 -2.19 -4.48 9.00
N LYS A 131 -1.10 -3.94 9.55
CA LYS A 131 -0.54 -4.32 10.85
C LYS A 131 -1.49 -4.00 12.00
N ASP A 132 -2.03 -2.78 12.01
CA ASP A 132 -2.98 -2.31 13.03
C ASP A 132 -4.30 -3.09 12.98
N ALA A 133 -4.74 -3.49 11.79
CA ALA A 133 -5.92 -4.32 11.62
C ALA A 133 -5.72 -5.80 11.99
N GLY A 134 -4.51 -6.21 12.40
CA GLY A 134 -4.18 -7.60 12.72
C GLY A 134 -4.21 -8.53 11.51
N MET A 135 -4.14 -7.99 10.29
CA MET A 135 -4.27 -8.79 9.05
C MET A 135 -2.95 -9.46 8.63
N ILE A 136 -1.82 -8.96 9.14
CA ILE A 136 -0.49 -9.55 8.98
C ILE A 136 0.12 -9.92 10.34
N PRO A 137 0.98 -10.97 10.42
CA PRO A 137 1.57 -11.43 11.68
C PRO A 137 2.43 -10.40 12.39
N HIS A 138 2.72 -10.65 13.67
CA HIS A 138 3.72 -9.88 14.44
C HIS A 138 5.14 -10.31 14.10
N ASP A 139 6.08 -9.36 14.20
CA ASP A 139 7.51 -9.56 13.97
C ASP A 139 7.87 -10.29 12.67
N THR A 140 7.15 -10.01 11.58
CA THR A 140 7.38 -10.66 10.28
C THR A 140 7.60 -9.61 9.20
N GLU A 141 8.64 -9.81 8.39
CA GLU A 141 8.86 -9.01 7.20
C GLU A 141 7.80 -9.34 6.14
N VAL A 142 7.32 -8.30 5.46
CA VAL A 142 6.32 -8.43 4.40
C VAL A 142 6.79 -7.73 3.14
N ILE A 143 6.29 -8.19 2.01
CA ILE A 143 6.34 -7.41 0.77
C ILE A 143 5.19 -6.42 0.82
N SER A 144 5.43 -5.14 0.54
CA SER A 144 4.39 -4.15 0.38
C SER A 144 4.48 -3.47 -0.98
N ILE A 145 3.35 -3.41 -1.68
CA ILE A 145 3.21 -2.91 -3.05
C ILE A 145 2.30 -1.68 -3.05
N GLY A 146 2.80 -0.59 -3.65
CA GLY A 146 2.09 0.66 -3.81
C GLY A 146 2.31 1.28 -5.20
N GLY A 147 1.56 2.33 -5.51
CA GLY A 147 1.62 2.98 -6.81
C GLY A 147 1.35 4.47 -6.78
N THR A 148 1.42 5.07 -7.96
CA THR A 148 1.16 6.49 -8.21
C THR A 148 -0.13 6.63 -9.01
N VAL A 149 -1.13 7.32 -8.45
CA VAL A 149 -2.47 7.54 -9.03
C VAL A 149 -3.29 6.25 -9.19
N SER A 150 -2.81 5.31 -10.00
CA SER A 150 -3.42 3.99 -10.21
C SER A 150 -2.35 2.93 -10.49
N GLY A 151 -2.73 1.66 -10.35
CA GLY A 151 -1.81 0.53 -10.50
C GLY A 151 -0.72 0.51 -9.44
N ALA A 152 0.41 -0.14 -9.78
CA ALA A 152 1.58 -0.23 -8.91
C ALA A 152 2.85 0.18 -9.66
N ASP A 153 3.73 0.88 -8.95
CA ASP A 153 5.05 1.25 -9.48
C ASP A 153 6.17 1.13 -8.45
N SER A 154 5.85 0.75 -7.21
CA SER A 154 6.81 0.64 -6.13
C SER A 154 6.54 -0.61 -5.30
N ALA A 155 7.61 -1.31 -4.94
CA ALA A 155 7.53 -2.46 -4.03
C ALA A 155 8.73 -2.44 -3.08
N ILE A 156 8.45 -2.73 -1.80
CA ILE A 156 9.44 -2.72 -0.73
C ILE A 156 9.32 -3.98 0.14
N VAL A 157 10.43 -4.38 0.76
CA VAL A 157 10.42 -5.29 1.91
C VAL A 157 10.47 -4.42 3.16
N LEU A 158 9.58 -4.67 4.12
CA LEU A 158 9.61 -3.95 5.40
C LEU A 158 9.13 -4.81 6.56
N LEU A 159 9.59 -4.46 7.75
CA LEU A 159 9.03 -4.90 9.02
C LEU A 159 8.13 -3.79 9.56
N PRO A 160 6.79 -3.87 9.41
CA PRO A 160 5.88 -2.83 9.85
C PRO A 160 5.69 -2.87 11.37
N ALA A 161 5.77 -1.70 12.01
CA ALA A 161 5.32 -1.50 13.39
C ALA A 161 3.84 -1.08 13.42
N HIS A 162 3.26 -1.00 14.62
CA HIS A 162 1.94 -0.41 14.84
C HIS A 162 2.00 1.12 14.73
N SER A 163 0.90 1.77 14.35
CA SER A 163 0.88 3.23 14.12
C SER A 163 1.30 4.07 15.33
N ASN A 164 0.95 3.65 16.55
CA ASN A 164 1.38 4.32 17.79
C ASN A 164 2.91 4.24 18.03
N ARG A 165 3.60 3.36 17.31
CA ARG A 165 5.06 3.18 17.29
C ARG A 165 5.59 3.26 15.85
N PHE A 166 4.99 4.14 15.03
CA PHE A 166 5.25 4.22 13.58
C PHE A 166 6.73 4.17 13.20
N TRP A 167 7.58 4.87 13.95
CA TRP A 167 9.03 4.99 13.71
C TRP A 167 9.84 3.72 13.97
N ASP A 168 9.24 2.70 14.58
CA ASP A 168 9.85 1.38 14.70
C ASP A 168 9.69 0.56 13.41
N THR A 169 8.92 1.05 12.44
CA THR A 169 8.82 0.46 11.09
C THR A 169 10.17 0.53 10.39
N GLN A 170 10.66 -0.61 9.90
CA GLN A 170 11.95 -0.70 9.23
C GLN A 170 11.77 -1.09 7.77
N ILE A 171 12.11 -0.18 6.86
CA ILE A 171 12.22 -0.48 5.44
C ILE A 171 13.52 -1.26 5.26
N ARG A 172 13.41 -2.53 4.89
CA ARG A 172 14.56 -3.43 4.69
C ARG A 172 15.16 -3.26 3.31
N GLU A 173 14.30 -3.19 2.30
CA GLU A 173 14.71 -3.14 0.91
C GLU A 173 13.73 -2.34 0.06
N ILE A 174 14.27 -1.64 -0.94
CA ILE A 174 13.48 -1.08 -2.04
C ILE A 174 13.72 -1.96 -3.26
N ILE A 175 12.71 -2.74 -3.64
CA ILE A 175 12.78 -3.71 -4.74
C ILE A 175 12.73 -2.96 -6.08
N CYS A 176 11.73 -2.11 -6.21
CA CYS A 176 11.58 -1.21 -7.33
C CYS A 176 10.88 0.09 -6.92
N MET A 177 11.17 1.15 -7.67
CA MET A 177 10.45 2.42 -7.60
C MET A 177 10.71 3.23 -8.89
N PRO A 178 9.89 4.24 -9.22
CA PRO A 178 10.21 5.18 -10.30
C PRO A 178 11.50 5.93 -10.02
N ARG A 179 12.34 6.18 -11.03
CA ARG A 179 13.55 7.03 -10.92
C ARG A 179 13.13 8.48 -10.73
N VAL A 180 12.28 8.98 -11.63
CA VAL A 180 11.64 10.29 -11.56
C VAL A 180 10.30 10.13 -10.84
N LYS A 181 10.03 10.96 -9.82
CA LYS A 181 8.89 10.77 -8.90
C LYS A 181 7.61 11.50 -9.31
N LYS A 182 7.72 12.37 -10.32
CA LYS A 182 6.70 13.31 -10.78
C LYS A 182 6.70 13.33 -12.30
#